data_AF-A0A965DJ32-F1
#
_entry.id   AF-A0A965DJ32-F1
#
_cell.length_a   1.000
_cell.length_b   1.000
_cell.length_c   1.000
_cell.angle_alpha   90.00
_cell.angle_beta   90.00
_cell.angle_gamma   90.00
#
_symmetry.space_group_name_H-M   'P 1'
#
loop_
_entity.id
_entity.type
_entity.pdbx_description
1 polymer ?
#
loop_
_entity_poly.entity_id
_entity_poly.type
_entity_poly.pdbx_seq_one_letter_code
_entity_poly.pdbx_strand_id
1 'polypeptide(L)'
;MWESFMKKVKLYDMSPVVRNWVDGKFTIKLDLNSLFNLRYQPIVHQHFIQNVMNSIFTAFLLSPLVLLVLITPVRSNCVDDISAPDFATPLFKRWFDQLKSRQSFPWGTVNPYDRFRDGRVYFNSDFDTLTAHQRMQVLDLLHLDLGGRTWYQLVQYYLPNKELEGIDPVRIGARHPFAVYGSDGRLLSPVYDGCTRMLTLTERARFQWYSLRGEVPPSHQNTVNRNTGYPSWRRVRYPITPQHELGVRQSFWRQIGWSYEREYRGWWIAWVPEHGWFEINIPSSSELPLLRKRFLNRPPQGWKFVVTDQSGIRL
;
A
#
# COMPACT_ATOMS: atom_id res chain seq x y z
N MET A 1 -20.55 7.05 55.50
CA MET A 1 -21.83 6.48 55.96
C MET A 1 -22.73 6.41 54.74
N TRP A 2 -22.84 5.21 54.15
CA TRP A 2 -23.92 4.75 53.25
C TRP A 2 -24.02 5.48 51.89
N GLU A 3 -23.50 4.93 50.79
CA GLU A 3 -24.15 3.87 49.99
C GLU A 3 -25.69 3.82 50.10
N SER A 4 -26.32 3.78 48.93
CA SER A 4 -27.75 3.54 48.71
C SER A 4 -28.64 4.78 48.68
N PHE A 5 -28.99 5.28 47.50
CA PHE A 5 -30.09 4.67 46.73
C PHE A 5 -30.21 5.28 45.34
N MET A 6 -30.00 4.44 44.33
CA MET A 6 -30.39 4.65 42.95
C MET A 6 -31.82 5.19 42.82
N LYS A 7 -32.04 6.13 41.87
CA LYS A 7 -33.12 5.99 40.86
C LYS A 7 -33.14 7.13 39.83
N LYS A 8 -33.33 6.70 38.57
CA LYS A 8 -33.77 7.43 37.37
C LYS A 8 -32.71 8.17 36.57
N VAL A 9 -31.87 7.38 35.88
CA VAL A 9 -31.59 7.65 34.47
C VAL A 9 -32.93 7.57 33.73
N LYS A 10 -33.48 8.71 33.31
CA LYS A 10 -34.50 8.76 32.26
C LYS A 10 -33.75 8.94 30.94
N LEU A 11 -33.78 7.91 30.11
CA LEU A 11 -33.52 8.01 28.69
C LEU A 11 -34.38 9.16 28.13
N TYR A 12 -33.74 10.25 27.72
CA TYR A 12 -34.34 11.12 26.72
C TYR A 12 -33.98 10.51 25.36
N ASP A 13 -34.92 9.73 24.85
CA ASP A 13 -34.97 9.34 23.45
C ASP A 13 -35.16 10.63 22.63
N MET A 14 -34.10 11.07 21.96
CA MET A 14 -34.16 12.08 20.93
C MET A 14 -33.73 11.43 19.62
N SER A 15 -34.62 10.60 19.08
CA SER A 15 -34.50 10.06 17.73
C SER A 15 -35.46 10.82 16.79
N PRO A 16 -35.02 11.81 15.99
CA PRO A 16 -35.86 12.41 14.96
C PRO A 16 -35.68 11.63 13.64
N VAL A 17 -35.87 10.31 13.67
CA VAL A 17 -35.69 9.47 12.47
C VAL A 17 -36.85 8.48 12.36
N VAL A 18 -37.87 8.84 11.59
CA VAL A 18 -38.89 7.90 11.12
C VAL A 18 -38.29 7.11 9.96
N ARG A 19 -38.23 5.78 10.09
CA ARG A 19 -37.76 4.87 9.04
C ARG A 19 -38.95 4.14 8.45
N ASN A 20 -39.25 4.38 7.17
CA ASN A 20 -40.24 3.59 6.43
C ASN A 20 -39.58 2.90 5.23
N TRP A 21 -40.00 1.65 5.01
CA TRP A 21 -39.54 0.81 3.92
C TRP A 21 -40.69 0.62 2.94
N VAL A 22 -40.57 1.18 1.73
CA VAL A 22 -41.56 1.00 0.65
C VAL A 22 -40.80 0.84 -0.66
N ASP A 23 -41.12 -0.24 -1.39
CA ASP A 23 -40.67 -0.53 -2.77
C ASP A 23 -39.16 -0.38 -3.04
N GLY A 24 -38.33 -1.00 -2.20
CA GLY A 24 -36.91 -1.23 -2.51
C GLY A 24 -36.01 0.01 -2.54
N LYS A 25 -36.48 1.18 -2.08
CA LYS A 25 -35.66 2.39 -1.89
C LYS A 25 -35.70 2.88 -0.45
N PHE A 26 -34.52 3.21 0.08
CA PHE A 26 -34.35 3.77 1.41
C PHE A 26 -34.52 5.29 1.35
N THR A 27 -35.45 5.86 2.11
CA THR A 27 -35.65 7.32 2.18
C THR A 27 -35.60 7.78 3.63
N ILE A 28 -34.69 8.72 3.92
CA ILE A 28 -34.61 9.41 5.22
C ILE A 28 -35.28 10.77 5.05
N LYS A 29 -36.36 11.04 5.78
CA LYS A 29 -36.92 12.39 5.94
C LYS A 29 -36.57 12.90 7.32
N LEU A 30 -35.86 14.03 7.37
CA LEU A 30 -35.70 14.82 8.58
C LEU A 30 -36.93 15.72 8.71
N ASP A 31 -37.72 15.53 9.77
CA ASP A 31 -38.83 16.41 10.09
C ASP A 31 -38.32 17.59 10.93
N LEU A 32 -38.20 18.76 10.31
CA LEU A 32 -37.75 19.99 10.97
C LEU A 32 -38.90 20.70 11.70
N ASN A 33 -40.15 20.27 11.56
CA ASN A 33 -41.29 20.90 12.20
C ASN A 33 -41.43 20.54 13.68
N SER A 34 -40.76 19.48 14.16
CA SER A 34 -40.71 19.13 15.58
C SER A 34 -39.70 19.98 16.38
N LEU A 35 -38.84 20.75 15.71
CA LEU A 35 -37.83 21.60 16.37
C LEU A 35 -38.35 22.98 16.79
N PHE A 36 -39.51 23.40 16.27
CA PHE A 36 -40.05 24.74 16.50
C PHE A 36 -41.49 24.70 17.02
N ASN A 37 -41.67 24.16 18.21
CA ASN A 37 -42.87 24.42 19.01
C ASN A 37 -42.47 24.82 20.43
N LEU A 38 -41.86 25.99 20.55
CA LEU A 38 -41.75 26.72 21.82
C LEU A 38 -42.59 27.98 21.70
N ARG A 39 -43.58 28.07 22.60
CA ARG A 39 -44.49 29.20 22.78
C ARG A 39 -43.72 30.53 22.88
N TYR A 40 -44.29 31.52 22.20
CA TYR A 40 -43.99 32.95 22.25
C TYR A 40 -43.61 33.48 23.64
N GLN A 41 -42.41 34.06 23.75
CA GLN A 41 -42.00 35.02 24.78
C GLN A 41 -41.11 36.09 24.08
N PRO A 42 -41.64 37.27 23.73
CA PRO A 42 -40.89 38.30 23.03
C PRO A 42 -40.16 39.14 24.08
N ILE A 43 -38.83 39.01 24.21
CA ILE A 43 -37.91 40.03 24.79
C ILE A 43 -36.44 39.54 24.73
N VAL A 44 -36.17 38.24 24.60
CA VAL A 44 -34.77 37.71 24.59
C VAL A 44 -34.14 37.65 23.18
N HIS A 45 -34.84 38.12 22.13
CA HIS A 45 -34.42 37.90 20.74
C HIS A 45 -33.43 38.91 20.14
N GLN A 46 -33.19 40.07 20.74
CA GLN A 46 -32.21 41.01 20.17
C GLN A 46 -30.76 40.67 20.51
N HIS A 47 -30.46 40.19 21.72
CA HIS A 47 -29.07 39.85 22.10
C HIS A 47 -28.62 38.45 21.64
N PHE A 48 -29.54 37.50 21.42
CA PHE A 48 -29.17 36.16 20.95
C PHE A 48 -28.88 36.14 19.43
N ILE A 49 -29.63 36.89 18.62
CA ILE A 49 -29.41 36.95 17.17
C ILE A 49 -28.09 37.66 16.85
N GLN A 50 -27.69 38.67 17.63
CA GLN A 50 -26.45 39.39 17.40
C GLN A 50 -25.20 38.57 17.77
N ASN A 51 -25.27 37.75 18.83
CA ASN A 51 -24.17 36.89 19.24
C ASN A 51 -24.05 35.62 18.36
N VAL A 52 -25.17 35.04 17.92
CA VAL A 52 -25.16 33.89 17.00
C VAL A 52 -24.67 34.30 15.61
N MET A 53 -25.05 35.48 15.11
CA MET A 53 -24.56 35.97 13.81
C MET A 53 -23.07 36.34 13.84
N ASN A 54 -22.54 36.87 14.95
CA ASN A 54 -21.09 37.12 15.08
C ASN A 54 -20.27 35.84 15.25
N SER A 55 -20.80 34.81 15.94
CA SER A 55 -20.15 33.49 16.05
C SER A 55 -20.21 32.68 14.75
N ILE A 56 -21.29 32.81 13.96
CA ILE A 56 -21.39 32.20 12.64
C ILE A 56 -20.47 32.93 11.64
N PHE A 57 -20.36 34.27 11.70
CA PHE A 57 -19.45 35.01 10.82
C PHE A 57 -17.96 34.77 11.14
N THR A 58 -17.58 34.65 12.42
CA THR A 58 -16.19 34.30 12.79
C THR A 58 -15.84 32.85 12.50
N ALA A 59 -16.80 31.92 12.59
CA ALA A 59 -16.59 30.54 12.14
C ALA A 59 -16.55 30.40 10.59
N PHE A 60 -17.27 31.24 9.85
CA PHE A 60 -17.25 31.22 8.38
C PHE A 60 -16.04 31.95 7.77
N LEU A 61 -15.48 32.98 8.42
CA LEU A 61 -14.28 33.67 7.92
C LEU A 61 -12.98 32.93 8.22
N LEU A 62 -12.97 31.97 9.14
CA LEU A 62 -11.84 31.06 9.38
C LEU A 62 -11.91 29.76 8.55
N SER A 63 -12.98 29.54 7.79
CA SER A 63 -13.25 28.27 7.11
C SER A 63 -12.52 28.07 5.77
N PRO A 64 -12.28 29.07 4.89
CA PRO A 64 -11.57 28.79 3.64
C PRO A 64 -10.08 28.57 3.87
N LEU A 65 -9.47 29.28 4.83
CA LEU A 65 -8.03 29.18 5.09
C LEU A 65 -7.67 27.89 5.84
N VAL A 66 -8.50 27.44 6.79
CA VAL A 66 -8.27 26.19 7.53
C VAL A 66 -8.64 24.96 6.69
N LEU A 67 -9.65 25.03 5.79
CA LEU A 67 -9.85 23.96 4.80
C LEU A 67 -8.75 23.93 3.73
N LEU A 68 -8.17 25.07 3.33
CA LEU A 68 -7.02 25.07 2.41
C LEU A 68 -5.75 24.51 3.06
N VAL A 69 -5.60 24.61 4.39
CA VAL A 69 -4.48 24.00 5.14
C VAL A 69 -4.68 22.50 5.40
N LEU A 70 -5.93 22.01 5.38
CA LEU A 70 -6.24 20.58 5.59
C LEU A 70 -6.45 19.78 4.29
N ILE A 71 -6.45 20.45 3.12
CA ILE A 71 -6.61 19.81 1.80
C ILE A 71 -5.53 20.28 0.82
N THR A 72 -4.40 20.81 1.30
CA THR A 72 -3.18 20.53 0.56
C THR A 72 -2.96 19.02 0.70
N PRO A 73 -2.92 18.23 -0.39
CA PRO A 73 -2.26 16.96 -0.26
C PRO A 73 -0.90 17.30 0.34
N VAL A 74 -0.55 16.67 1.45
CA VAL A 74 0.85 16.52 1.83
C VAL A 74 1.48 15.65 0.73
N ARG A 75 1.62 16.21 -0.48
CA ARG A 75 2.87 16.14 -1.22
C ARG A 75 3.79 17.08 -0.45
N SER A 76 4.19 16.66 0.76
CA SER A 76 5.46 17.08 1.31
C SER A 76 6.45 17.06 0.15
N ASN A 77 7.06 18.20 -0.16
CA ASN A 77 7.97 18.42 -1.29
C ASN A 77 8.93 17.24 -1.46
N CYS A 78 8.52 16.25 -2.25
CA CYS A 78 9.35 15.10 -2.57
C CYS A 78 10.33 15.56 -3.62
N VAL A 79 11.52 15.97 -3.18
CA VAL A 79 12.58 16.46 -4.05
C VAL A 79 13.90 15.81 -3.62
N ASP A 80 13.86 14.49 -3.44
CA ASP A 80 15.08 13.70 -3.35
C ASP A 80 15.55 13.42 -4.78
N ASP A 81 16.75 13.89 -5.12
CA ASP A 81 17.31 13.68 -6.45
C ASP A 81 17.67 12.22 -6.67
N ILE A 82 17.32 11.69 -7.84
CA ILE A 82 17.75 10.36 -8.28
C ILE A 82 19.13 10.52 -8.91
N SER A 83 20.08 9.68 -8.48
CA SER A 83 21.44 9.67 -9.02
C SER A 83 21.44 9.49 -10.53
N ALA A 84 22.27 10.27 -11.22
CA ALA A 84 22.41 10.20 -12.66
C ALA A 84 22.92 8.80 -13.06
N PRO A 85 22.29 8.10 -14.02
CA PRO A 85 22.65 6.72 -14.34
C PRO A 85 24.11 6.53 -14.77
N ASP A 86 24.69 7.50 -15.48
CA ASP A 86 26.10 7.51 -15.90
C ASP A 86 27.07 7.61 -14.72
N PHE A 87 26.68 8.31 -13.66
CA PHE A 87 27.43 8.39 -12.40
C PHE A 87 27.23 7.14 -11.54
N ALA A 88 25.98 6.71 -11.33
CA ALA A 88 25.66 5.61 -10.42
C ALA A 88 26.12 4.24 -10.93
N THR A 89 26.03 3.99 -12.23
CA THR A 89 26.27 2.68 -12.85
C THR A 89 27.67 2.12 -12.57
N PRO A 90 28.77 2.86 -12.79
CA PRO A 90 30.11 2.32 -12.54
C PRO A 90 30.34 1.97 -11.06
N LEU A 91 29.86 2.80 -10.13
CA LEU A 91 30.01 2.56 -8.69
C LEU A 91 29.20 1.34 -8.24
N PHE A 92 27.93 1.31 -8.62
CA PHE A 92 27.04 0.21 -8.25
C PHE A 92 27.45 -1.11 -8.91
N LYS A 93 27.93 -1.08 -10.16
CA LYS A 93 28.44 -2.30 -10.81
C LYS A 93 29.61 -2.89 -10.04
N ARG A 94 30.58 -2.06 -9.60
CA ARG A 94 31.70 -2.53 -8.77
C ARG A 94 31.20 -3.19 -7.48
N TRP A 95 30.25 -2.55 -6.80
CA TRP A 95 29.63 -3.12 -5.59
C TRP A 95 28.90 -4.43 -5.86
N PHE A 96 28.09 -4.47 -6.93
CA PHE A 96 27.33 -5.65 -7.31
C PHE A 96 28.23 -6.83 -7.68
N ASP A 97 29.34 -6.58 -8.39
CA ASP A 97 30.34 -7.58 -8.72
C ASP A 97 31.02 -8.13 -7.44
N GLN A 98 31.25 -7.28 -6.42
CA GLN A 98 31.71 -7.74 -5.10
C GLN A 98 30.66 -8.59 -4.40
N LEU A 99 29.39 -8.17 -4.36
CA LEU A 99 28.31 -8.96 -3.78
C LEU A 99 28.20 -10.33 -4.45
N LYS A 100 28.28 -10.38 -5.78
CA LYS A 100 28.20 -11.63 -6.55
C LYS A 100 29.39 -12.58 -6.31
N SER A 101 30.56 -12.05 -5.98
CA SER A 101 31.77 -12.85 -5.73
C SER A 101 31.97 -13.27 -4.27
N ARG A 102 31.17 -12.75 -3.34
CA ARG A 102 31.23 -13.15 -1.92
C ARG A 102 30.82 -14.62 -1.74
N GLN A 103 31.55 -15.30 -0.87
CA GLN A 103 31.30 -16.69 -0.50
C GLN A 103 30.39 -16.82 0.73
N SER A 104 30.25 -15.76 1.52
CA SER A 104 29.46 -15.76 2.75
C SER A 104 28.76 -14.42 2.98
N PHE A 105 27.63 -14.50 3.66
CA PHE A 105 26.73 -13.41 3.99
C PHE A 105 26.20 -13.58 5.43
N PRO A 106 25.58 -12.54 6.02
CA PRO A 106 24.92 -12.65 7.32
C PRO A 106 23.86 -13.76 7.41
N TRP A 107 23.30 -14.18 6.26
CA TRP A 107 22.31 -15.25 6.17
C TRP A 107 22.88 -16.61 5.74
N GLY A 108 24.20 -16.76 5.64
CA GLY A 108 24.87 -18.01 5.25
C GLY A 108 25.57 -17.91 3.90
N THR A 109 25.63 -19.02 3.16
CA THR A 109 26.39 -19.14 1.90
C THR A 109 25.55 -18.96 0.65
N VAL A 110 24.22 -18.79 0.81
CA VAL A 110 23.30 -18.60 -0.30
C VAL A 110 23.55 -17.24 -0.97
N ASN A 111 23.89 -17.23 -2.26
CA ASN A 111 24.17 -16.01 -3.02
C ASN A 111 23.04 -15.75 -4.05
N PRO A 112 22.10 -14.82 -3.77
CA PRO A 112 20.98 -14.56 -4.66
C PRO A 112 21.29 -13.60 -5.82
N TYR A 113 22.49 -13.01 -5.89
CA TYR A 113 22.82 -11.97 -6.87
C TYR A 113 23.18 -12.58 -8.24
N ASP A 114 22.31 -12.43 -9.23
CA ASP A 114 22.52 -13.00 -10.57
C ASP A 114 23.23 -12.01 -11.49
N ARG A 115 22.54 -10.95 -11.93
CA ARG A 115 23.08 -10.04 -12.94
C ARG A 115 22.57 -8.62 -12.74
N PHE A 116 23.42 -7.67 -13.13
CA PHE A 116 23.07 -6.25 -13.26
C PHE A 116 23.26 -5.85 -14.72
N ARG A 117 22.19 -5.43 -15.39
CA ARG A 117 22.19 -5.08 -16.81
C ARG A 117 21.13 -4.03 -17.11
N ASP A 118 21.48 -3.04 -17.93
CA ASP A 118 20.56 -2.01 -18.44
C ASP A 118 19.77 -1.31 -17.32
N GLY A 119 20.45 -0.98 -16.22
CA GLY A 119 19.86 -0.33 -15.04
C GLY A 119 18.93 -1.22 -14.21
N ARG A 120 19.01 -2.55 -14.38
CA ARG A 120 18.16 -3.54 -13.68
C ARG A 120 19.01 -4.58 -12.97
N VAL A 121 18.68 -4.82 -11.71
CA VAL A 121 19.22 -5.88 -10.87
C VAL A 121 18.30 -7.09 -10.95
N TYR A 122 18.87 -8.27 -11.12
CA TYR A 122 18.15 -9.53 -11.13
C TYR A 122 18.71 -10.45 -10.05
N PHE A 123 17.81 -11.11 -9.32
CA PHE A 123 18.15 -12.22 -8.45
C PHE A 123 17.95 -13.57 -9.15
N ASN A 124 18.67 -14.59 -8.67
CA ASN A 124 18.43 -16.00 -9.05
C ASN A 124 17.35 -16.63 -8.16
N SER A 125 17.03 -17.91 -8.40
CA SER A 125 16.00 -18.65 -7.66
C SER A 125 16.31 -18.82 -6.18
N ASP A 126 17.56 -18.65 -5.75
CA ASP A 126 17.95 -18.82 -4.35
C ASP A 126 17.36 -17.71 -3.46
N PHE A 127 17.05 -16.55 -4.03
CA PHE A 127 16.31 -15.50 -3.29
C PHE A 127 14.96 -16.02 -2.76
N ASP A 128 14.30 -16.88 -3.52
CA ASP A 128 12.99 -17.43 -3.17
C ASP A 128 13.09 -18.48 -2.05
N THR A 129 14.27 -19.04 -1.78
CA THR A 129 14.50 -20.00 -0.68
C THR A 129 14.77 -19.33 0.66
N LEU A 130 15.06 -18.03 0.66
CA LEU A 130 15.38 -17.26 1.87
C LEU A 130 14.13 -16.94 2.70
N THR A 131 14.31 -16.83 4.02
CA THR A 131 13.27 -16.30 4.93
C THR A 131 13.01 -14.80 4.67
N ALA A 132 11.90 -14.23 5.15
CA ALA A 132 11.67 -12.79 4.96
C ALA A 132 12.80 -11.93 5.52
N HIS A 133 13.28 -12.25 6.73
CA HIS A 133 14.36 -11.47 7.32
C HIS A 133 15.62 -11.49 6.44
N GLN A 134 15.97 -12.67 5.91
CA GLN A 134 17.10 -12.82 5.00
C GLN A 134 16.88 -12.10 3.66
N ARG A 135 15.67 -12.14 3.10
CA ARG A 135 15.34 -11.37 1.89
C ARG A 135 15.47 -9.87 2.08
N MET A 136 15.08 -9.36 3.26
CA MET A 136 15.29 -7.96 3.60
C MET A 136 16.78 -7.64 3.70
N GLN A 137 17.58 -8.48 4.35
CA GLN A 137 19.04 -8.32 4.40
C GLN A 137 19.68 -8.30 3.01
N VAL A 138 19.20 -9.13 2.07
CA VAL A 138 19.64 -9.11 0.67
C VAL A 138 19.32 -7.78 -0.01
N LEU A 139 18.10 -7.30 0.14
CA LEU A 139 17.66 -6.03 -0.44
C LEU A 139 18.41 -4.85 0.17
N ASP A 140 18.71 -4.88 1.47
CA ASP A 140 19.45 -3.84 2.17
C ASP A 140 20.89 -3.70 1.64
N LEU A 141 21.55 -4.81 1.31
CA LEU A 141 22.88 -4.78 0.70
C LEU A 141 22.90 -4.16 -0.70
N LEU A 142 21.75 -3.99 -1.37
CA LEU A 142 21.70 -3.25 -2.63
C LEU A 142 21.66 -1.73 -2.41
N HIS A 143 21.71 -1.23 -1.18
CA HIS A 143 21.65 0.21 -0.88
C HIS A 143 20.41 0.89 -1.48
N LEU A 144 19.26 0.18 -1.49
CA LEU A 144 18.01 0.65 -2.09
C LEU A 144 17.43 1.89 -1.39
N ASP A 145 17.89 2.14 -0.16
CA ASP A 145 17.53 3.28 0.66
C ASP A 145 16.04 3.36 1.03
N LEU A 146 15.58 2.30 1.69
CA LEU A 146 14.24 2.18 2.30
C LEU A 146 14.09 2.99 3.61
N GLY A 147 14.77 4.14 3.72
CA GLY A 147 14.75 5.01 4.91
C GLY A 147 16.12 5.47 5.45
N GLY A 148 17.23 5.22 4.74
CA GLY A 148 18.60 5.55 5.17
C GLY A 148 19.37 6.49 4.23
N ARG A 149 20.69 6.63 4.43
CA ARG A 149 21.65 7.28 3.50
C ARG A 149 22.68 6.26 2.97
N THR A 150 22.23 5.04 2.74
CA THR A 150 23.06 3.89 2.35
C THR A 150 23.66 4.06 0.95
N TRP A 151 22.96 4.69 -0.01
CA TRP A 151 23.55 5.02 -1.31
C TRP A 151 24.75 5.96 -1.16
N TYR A 152 24.59 7.06 -0.42
CA TYR A 152 25.66 8.02 -0.22
C TYR A 152 26.87 7.40 0.51
N GLN A 153 26.63 6.51 1.46
CA GLN A 153 27.70 5.74 2.11
C GLN A 153 28.48 4.86 1.11
N LEU A 154 27.78 4.24 0.16
CA LEU A 154 28.42 3.46 -0.90
C LEU A 154 29.24 4.35 -1.85
N VAL A 155 28.73 5.54 -2.17
CA VAL A 155 29.47 6.55 -2.95
C VAL A 155 30.76 6.93 -2.22
N GLN A 156 30.67 7.29 -0.93
CA GLN A 156 31.84 7.65 -0.11
C GLN A 156 32.86 6.51 0.06
N TYR A 157 32.38 5.27 0.05
CA TYR A 157 33.25 4.09 0.11
C TYR A 157 34.17 3.98 -1.11
N TYR A 158 33.69 4.35 -2.30
CA TYR A 158 34.47 4.28 -3.54
C TYR A 158 35.11 5.61 -3.95
N LEU A 159 34.51 6.73 -3.56
CA LEU A 159 34.95 8.09 -3.88
C LEU A 159 35.04 8.88 -2.57
N PRO A 160 36.23 8.94 -1.93
CA PRO A 160 36.45 9.75 -0.74
C PRO A 160 36.09 11.23 -1.02
N ASN A 161 35.74 12.00 0.02
CA ASN A 161 35.21 13.36 -0.12
C ASN A 161 36.01 14.30 -1.05
N LYS A 162 37.35 14.16 -1.10
CA LYS A 162 38.20 14.97 -1.99
C LYS A 162 37.95 14.70 -3.49
N GLU A 163 37.56 13.48 -3.85
CA GLU A 163 37.21 13.11 -5.22
C GLU A 163 35.76 13.49 -5.57
N LEU A 164 34.95 13.81 -4.56
CA LEU A 164 33.60 14.35 -4.73
C LEU A 164 33.60 15.88 -4.94
N GLU A 165 34.71 16.56 -4.62
CA GLU A 165 34.86 17.99 -4.86
C GLU A 165 34.74 18.29 -6.36
N GLY A 166 33.72 19.07 -6.73
CA GLY A 166 33.43 19.42 -8.13
C GLY A 166 32.42 18.51 -8.84
N ILE A 167 31.94 17.44 -8.20
CA ILE A 167 30.79 16.69 -8.70
C ILE A 167 29.50 17.38 -8.23
N ASP A 168 28.62 17.64 -9.19
CA ASP A 168 27.28 18.18 -8.91
C ASP A 168 26.50 17.25 -7.95
N PRO A 169 26.05 17.74 -6.78
CA PRO A 169 25.26 16.97 -5.83
C PRO A 169 24.00 16.33 -6.44
N VAL A 170 23.38 16.99 -7.43
CA VAL A 170 22.20 16.46 -8.14
C VAL A 170 22.57 15.18 -8.90
N ARG A 171 23.77 15.11 -9.48
CA ARG A 171 24.26 13.91 -10.17
C ARG A 171 24.51 12.76 -9.20
N ILE A 172 24.99 13.05 -7.99
CA ILE A 172 25.17 12.03 -6.95
C ILE A 172 23.81 11.49 -6.52
N GLY A 173 22.84 12.37 -6.32
CA GLY A 173 21.49 12.04 -5.89
C GLY A 173 21.42 11.45 -4.46
N ALA A 174 20.23 11.43 -3.90
CA ALA A 174 19.94 10.79 -2.62
C ALA A 174 19.81 9.26 -2.75
N ARG A 175 19.46 8.76 -3.95
CA ARG A 175 19.13 7.35 -4.23
C ARG A 175 19.66 6.90 -5.58
N HIS A 176 20.06 5.63 -5.73
CA HIS A 176 20.46 5.09 -7.03
C HIS A 176 19.26 4.71 -7.94
N PRO A 177 19.41 4.74 -9.28
CA PRO A 177 18.29 4.67 -10.23
C PRO A 177 17.89 3.24 -10.66
N PHE A 178 18.31 2.19 -9.95
CA PHE A 178 18.23 0.82 -10.48
C PHE A 178 17.06 0.03 -9.91
N ALA A 179 16.19 -0.52 -10.76
CA ALA A 179 15.11 -1.41 -10.32
C ALA A 179 15.62 -2.83 -10.02
N VAL A 180 14.91 -3.57 -9.17
CA VAL A 180 15.24 -4.93 -8.72
C VAL A 180 14.14 -5.90 -9.11
N TYR A 181 14.53 -7.04 -9.67
CA TYR A 181 13.65 -8.10 -10.16
C TYR A 181 14.04 -9.46 -9.59
N GLY A 182 13.05 -10.31 -9.37
CA GLY A 182 13.24 -11.71 -8.99
C GLY A 182 13.68 -12.59 -10.17
N SER A 183 13.95 -13.85 -9.84
CA SER A 183 14.37 -14.89 -10.79
C SER A 183 13.35 -15.15 -11.90
N ASP A 184 12.08 -14.98 -11.56
CA ASP A 184 10.93 -15.15 -12.45
C ASP A 184 10.64 -13.92 -13.33
N GLY A 185 11.32 -12.80 -13.06
CA GLY A 185 11.14 -11.52 -13.74
C GLY A 185 10.12 -10.61 -13.07
N ARG A 186 9.54 -10.98 -11.92
CA ARG A 186 8.65 -10.09 -11.17
C ARG A 186 9.43 -8.96 -10.52
N LEU A 187 8.82 -7.77 -10.52
CA LEU A 187 9.37 -6.61 -9.84
C LEU A 187 9.44 -6.87 -8.33
N LEU A 188 10.57 -6.59 -7.71
CA LEU A 188 10.77 -6.64 -6.26
C LEU A 188 10.92 -5.24 -5.68
N SER A 189 11.62 -4.34 -6.39
CA SER A 189 11.70 -2.93 -6.05
C SER A 189 11.77 -2.07 -7.31
N PRO A 190 10.88 -1.08 -7.50
CA PRO A 190 10.97 -0.14 -8.60
C PRO A 190 12.17 0.79 -8.46
N VAL A 191 12.40 1.61 -9.48
CA VAL A 191 13.23 2.81 -9.36
C VAL A 191 12.58 3.76 -8.36
N TYR A 192 13.38 4.46 -7.56
CA TYR A 192 12.90 5.53 -6.70
C TYR A 192 12.16 6.59 -7.52
N ASP A 193 10.98 7.04 -7.08
CA ASP A 193 10.13 7.95 -7.86
C ASP A 193 10.26 9.42 -7.43
N GLY A 194 11.28 9.75 -6.63
CA GLY A 194 11.48 11.08 -6.05
C GLY A 194 10.77 11.29 -4.71
N CYS A 195 9.83 10.41 -4.35
CA CYS A 195 9.14 10.40 -3.05
C CYS A 195 9.45 9.13 -2.27
N THR A 196 9.21 7.98 -2.89
CA THR A 196 9.16 6.69 -2.22
C THR A 196 9.82 5.61 -3.06
N ARG A 197 10.34 4.60 -2.34
CA ARG A 197 10.72 3.33 -2.94
C ARG A 197 9.92 2.23 -2.27
N MET A 198 9.10 1.54 -3.06
CA MET A 198 8.28 0.46 -2.54
C MET A 198 9.00 -0.90 -2.63
N LEU A 199 8.81 -1.77 -1.65
CA LEU A 199 9.07 -3.20 -1.83
C LEU A 199 7.79 -3.90 -2.26
N THR A 200 7.92 -4.74 -3.29
CA THR A 200 6.80 -5.37 -3.97
C THR A 200 6.90 -6.90 -3.89
N LEU A 201 7.09 -7.39 -2.66
CA LEU A 201 7.31 -8.81 -2.36
C LEU A 201 6.06 -9.69 -2.54
N THR A 202 4.87 -9.07 -2.57
CA THR A 202 3.59 -9.73 -2.79
C THR A 202 2.94 -9.26 -4.09
N GLU A 203 2.05 -10.07 -4.67
CA GLU A 203 1.19 -9.64 -5.80
C GLU A 203 0.31 -8.46 -5.43
N ARG A 204 -0.18 -8.37 -4.18
CA ARG A 204 -0.90 -7.18 -3.72
C ARG A 204 -0.03 -5.92 -3.85
N ALA A 205 1.20 -5.96 -3.32
CA ALA A 205 2.11 -4.82 -3.35
C ALA A 205 2.49 -4.44 -4.79
N ARG A 206 2.75 -5.44 -5.65
CA ARG A 206 2.99 -5.19 -7.09
C ARG A 206 1.78 -4.55 -7.76
N PHE A 207 0.59 -5.08 -7.54
CA PHE A 207 -0.64 -4.54 -8.12
C PHE A 207 -0.90 -3.10 -7.67
N GLN A 208 -0.73 -2.81 -6.38
CA GLN A 208 -0.85 -1.46 -5.84
C GLN A 208 0.13 -0.49 -6.53
N TRP A 209 1.38 -0.92 -6.69
CA TRP A 209 2.38 -0.12 -7.39
C TRP A 209 2.01 0.12 -8.87
N TYR A 210 1.57 -0.90 -9.61
CA TYR A 210 1.11 -0.77 -11.00
C TYR A 210 -0.06 0.21 -11.12
N SER A 211 -1.01 0.13 -10.18
CA SER A 211 -2.19 1.00 -10.17
C SER A 211 -1.82 2.46 -9.92
N LEU A 212 -0.94 2.74 -8.96
CA LEU A 212 -0.49 4.10 -8.63
C LEU A 212 0.25 4.77 -9.80
N ARG A 213 0.92 3.97 -10.64
CA ARG A 213 1.68 4.45 -11.80
C ARG A 213 0.86 4.61 -13.07
N GLY A 214 -0.44 4.30 -13.02
CA GLY A 214 -1.30 4.31 -14.22
C GLY A 214 -0.94 3.23 -15.23
N GLU A 215 -0.16 2.22 -14.84
CA GLU A 215 0.14 1.05 -15.68
C GLU A 215 -1.05 0.08 -15.75
N VAL A 216 -2.08 0.36 -14.95
CA VAL A 216 -3.40 -0.25 -14.98
C VAL A 216 -4.39 0.80 -15.49
N PRO A 217 -5.19 0.52 -16.54
CA PRO A 217 -6.16 1.48 -17.06
C PRO A 217 -7.12 1.99 -15.97
N PRO A 218 -7.58 3.26 -16.00
CA PRO A 218 -8.47 3.82 -14.97
C PRO A 218 -9.74 3.00 -14.70
N SER A 219 -10.30 2.39 -15.75
CA SER A 219 -11.44 1.47 -15.64
C SER A 219 -11.13 0.20 -14.84
N HIS A 220 -9.86 -0.05 -14.50
CA HIS A 220 -9.30 -1.21 -13.80
C HIS A 220 -8.69 -0.89 -12.43
N GLN A 221 -8.59 0.38 -12.01
CA GLN A 221 -7.86 0.82 -10.81
C GLN A 221 -8.60 0.55 -9.47
N ASN A 222 -9.94 0.45 -9.47
CA ASN A 222 -10.75 0.47 -8.23
C ASN A 222 -11.47 -0.84 -7.87
N THR A 223 -10.96 -2.01 -8.29
CA THR A 223 -11.67 -3.27 -7.98
C THR A 223 -10.73 -4.37 -7.50
N VAL A 224 -11.08 -5.02 -6.39
CA VAL A 224 -10.46 -6.22 -5.78
C VAL A 224 -10.41 -7.48 -6.66
N ASN A 225 -10.67 -7.33 -7.95
CA ASN A 225 -11.02 -8.38 -8.89
C ASN A 225 -10.11 -8.44 -10.14
N ARG A 226 -8.91 -7.81 -10.16
CA ARG A 226 -8.07 -7.73 -11.37
C ARG A 226 -6.57 -7.99 -11.14
N ASN A 227 -5.95 -8.79 -12.01
CA ASN A 227 -4.48 -8.88 -12.22
C ASN A 227 -4.13 -9.33 -13.66
N THR A 228 -5.10 -9.46 -14.57
CA THR A 228 -4.89 -10.18 -15.84
C THR A 228 -4.16 -9.33 -16.87
N GLY A 229 -2.93 -9.73 -17.21
CA GLY A 229 -2.18 -9.19 -18.34
C GLY A 229 -1.64 -7.77 -18.14
N TYR A 230 -1.75 -7.22 -16.92
CA TYR A 230 -1.21 -5.91 -16.58
C TYR A 230 -0.16 -5.98 -15.48
N PRO A 231 0.92 -5.20 -15.61
CA PRO A 231 1.27 -4.41 -16.79
C PRO A 231 1.75 -5.30 -17.95
N SER A 232 1.65 -4.79 -19.18
CA SER A 232 1.88 -5.54 -20.43
C SER A 232 3.31 -6.06 -20.59
N TRP A 233 4.26 -5.51 -19.84
CA TRP A 233 5.66 -5.93 -19.83
C TRP A 233 5.92 -7.15 -18.93
N ARG A 234 4.95 -7.62 -18.14
CA ARG A 234 5.10 -8.84 -17.34
C ARG A 234 5.27 -10.06 -18.25
N ARG A 235 6.06 -11.02 -17.78
CA ARG A 235 6.26 -12.28 -18.50
C ARG A 235 5.05 -13.18 -18.30
N VAL A 236 4.21 -13.30 -19.33
CA VAL A 236 3.05 -14.21 -19.31
C VAL A 236 3.48 -15.59 -19.79
N ARG A 237 3.79 -16.50 -18.86
CA ARG A 237 4.05 -17.92 -19.18
C ARG A 237 2.78 -18.76 -19.11
N TYR A 238 1.89 -18.40 -18.20
CA TYR A 238 0.63 -19.07 -17.95
C TYR A 238 -0.51 -18.06 -18.11
N PRO A 239 -1.10 -17.97 -19.32
CA PRO A 239 -2.22 -17.08 -19.55
C PRO A 239 -3.46 -17.58 -18.78
N ILE A 240 -4.28 -16.63 -18.34
CA ILE A 240 -5.61 -16.90 -17.77
C ILE A 240 -6.60 -15.95 -18.44
N THR A 241 -7.82 -16.43 -18.69
CA THR A 241 -8.88 -15.53 -19.20
C THR A 241 -9.34 -14.60 -18.08
N PRO A 242 -9.72 -13.35 -18.39
CA PRO A 242 -10.28 -12.44 -17.40
C PRO A 242 -11.48 -13.02 -16.65
N GLN A 243 -12.33 -13.82 -17.33
CA GLN A 243 -13.47 -14.48 -16.69
C GLN A 243 -13.06 -15.52 -15.65
N HIS A 244 -12.05 -16.35 -15.94
CA HIS A 244 -11.56 -17.34 -14.98
C HIS A 244 -10.89 -16.67 -13.78
N GLU A 245 -10.07 -15.65 -14.01
CA GLU A 245 -9.46 -14.90 -12.90
C GLU A 245 -10.55 -14.29 -12.01
N LEU A 246 -11.52 -13.59 -12.62
CA LEU A 246 -12.62 -12.97 -11.91
C LEU A 246 -13.43 -13.99 -11.10
N GLY A 247 -13.75 -15.14 -11.68
CA GLY A 247 -14.52 -16.20 -11.01
C GLY A 247 -13.82 -16.74 -9.76
N VAL A 248 -12.51 -16.96 -9.82
CA VAL A 248 -11.71 -17.42 -8.66
C VAL A 248 -11.68 -16.35 -7.57
N ARG A 249 -11.43 -15.09 -7.93
CA ARG A 249 -11.38 -13.96 -6.97
C ARG A 249 -12.73 -13.71 -6.30
N GLN A 250 -13.82 -13.75 -7.05
CA GLN A 250 -15.18 -13.65 -6.51
C GLN A 250 -15.51 -14.84 -5.59
N SER A 251 -15.06 -16.05 -5.94
CA SER A 251 -15.23 -17.21 -5.06
C SER A 251 -14.50 -17.02 -3.73
N PHE A 252 -13.24 -16.55 -3.77
CA PHE A 252 -12.47 -16.20 -2.59
C PHE A 252 -13.19 -15.17 -1.72
N TRP A 253 -13.60 -14.05 -2.31
CA TRP A 253 -14.22 -12.96 -1.56
C TRP A 253 -15.60 -13.31 -0.98
N ARG A 254 -16.37 -14.17 -1.66
CA ARG A 254 -17.63 -14.72 -1.12
C ARG A 254 -17.38 -15.62 0.10
N GLN A 255 -16.31 -16.40 0.09
CA GLN A 255 -15.99 -17.35 1.16
C GLN A 255 -15.35 -16.69 2.39
N ILE A 256 -14.47 -15.71 2.17
CA ILE A 256 -13.80 -14.95 3.23
C ILE A 256 -14.71 -13.84 3.80
N GLY A 257 -15.61 -13.30 2.98
CA GLY A 257 -16.47 -12.17 3.30
C GLY A 257 -15.73 -10.86 3.06
N TRP A 258 -15.84 -10.30 1.86
CA TRP A 258 -15.18 -9.04 1.52
C TRP A 258 -15.66 -7.87 2.38
N SER A 259 -14.71 -7.05 2.83
CA SER A 259 -14.92 -5.72 3.39
C SER A 259 -13.70 -4.86 3.10
N TYR A 260 -13.90 -3.53 3.06
CA TYR A 260 -12.79 -2.58 2.91
C TYR A 260 -11.74 -2.77 4.00
N GLU A 261 -12.16 -3.04 5.24
CA GLU A 261 -11.25 -3.31 6.35
C GLU A 261 -10.39 -4.56 6.10
N ARG A 262 -10.97 -5.66 5.62
CA ARG A 262 -10.19 -6.90 5.36
C ARG A 262 -9.17 -6.70 4.26
N GLU A 263 -9.57 -6.05 3.17
CA GLU A 263 -8.67 -5.70 2.09
C GLU A 263 -7.53 -4.82 2.60
N TYR A 264 -7.85 -3.74 3.31
CA TYR A 264 -6.87 -2.85 3.91
C TYR A 264 -5.87 -3.60 4.81
N ARG A 265 -6.39 -4.48 5.67
CA ARG A 265 -5.61 -5.32 6.60
C ARG A 265 -4.72 -6.37 5.94
N GLY A 266 -4.78 -6.64 4.63
CA GLY A 266 -3.88 -7.65 4.04
C GLY A 266 -4.51 -8.66 3.10
N TRP A 267 -5.83 -8.87 3.19
CA TRP A 267 -6.48 -9.94 2.44
C TRP A 267 -6.48 -9.60 0.95
N TRP A 268 -5.92 -10.48 0.14
CA TRP A 268 -5.86 -10.30 -1.31
C TRP A 268 -5.71 -11.64 -2.01
N ILE A 269 -6.10 -11.69 -3.28
CA ILE A 269 -5.87 -12.83 -4.17
C ILE A 269 -5.60 -12.32 -5.57
N ALA A 270 -4.58 -12.85 -6.24
CA ALA A 270 -4.20 -12.45 -7.59
C ALA A 270 -3.60 -13.60 -8.39
N TRP A 271 -3.79 -13.61 -9.71
CA TRP A 271 -3.11 -14.55 -10.59
C TRP A 271 -1.64 -14.18 -10.79
N VAL A 272 -0.73 -15.17 -10.77
CA VAL A 272 0.69 -14.98 -11.07
C VAL A 272 1.00 -15.59 -12.44
N PRO A 273 1.02 -14.78 -13.51
CA PRO A 273 1.20 -15.27 -14.88
C PRO A 273 2.59 -15.86 -15.13
N GLU A 274 3.58 -15.59 -14.28
CA GLU A 274 4.92 -16.16 -14.38
C GLU A 274 4.98 -17.64 -13.97
N HIS A 275 4.10 -18.07 -13.06
CA HIS A 275 4.16 -19.40 -12.41
C HIS A 275 2.90 -20.26 -12.54
N GLY A 276 1.76 -19.67 -12.91
CA GLY A 276 0.53 -20.44 -13.13
C GLY A 276 -0.20 -20.81 -11.84
N TRP A 277 -0.22 -19.91 -10.86
CA TRP A 277 -0.95 -20.08 -9.61
C TRP A 277 -1.66 -18.78 -9.19
N PHE A 278 -2.56 -18.86 -8.22
CA PHE A 278 -3.06 -17.70 -7.48
C PHE A 278 -2.21 -17.49 -6.23
N GLU A 279 -1.70 -16.28 -6.04
CA GLU A 279 -1.13 -15.85 -4.76
C GLU A 279 -2.26 -15.27 -3.89
N ILE A 280 -2.40 -15.79 -2.68
CA ILE A 280 -3.30 -15.29 -1.65
C ILE A 280 -2.44 -14.60 -0.59
N ASN A 281 -2.63 -13.29 -0.42
CA ASN A 281 -2.00 -12.56 0.66
C ASN A 281 -2.94 -12.53 1.87
N ILE A 282 -2.41 -12.81 3.06
CA ILE A 282 -3.12 -12.69 4.33
C ILE A 282 -2.40 -11.73 5.29
N PRO A 283 -3.11 -11.11 6.25
CA PRO A 283 -2.52 -10.15 7.21
C PRO A 283 -1.32 -10.72 7.99
N SER A 284 -1.44 -11.97 8.44
CA SER A 284 -0.39 -12.69 9.17
C SER A 284 -0.67 -14.19 9.15
N SER A 285 0.29 -14.99 9.58
CA SER A 285 0.15 -16.45 9.70
C SER A 285 -0.99 -16.88 10.64
N SER A 286 -1.41 -16.04 11.58
CA SER A 286 -2.55 -16.31 12.46
C SER A 286 -3.90 -16.41 11.73
N GLU A 287 -4.00 -15.88 10.51
CA GLU A 287 -5.21 -15.94 9.67
C GLU A 287 -5.27 -17.21 8.81
N LEU A 288 -4.19 -18.01 8.77
CA LEU A 288 -4.10 -19.24 7.99
C LEU A 288 -5.18 -20.27 8.37
N PRO A 289 -5.53 -20.50 9.65
CA PRO A 289 -6.64 -21.40 10.01
C PRO A 289 -7.98 -20.95 9.46
N LEU A 290 -8.26 -19.63 9.46
CA LEU A 290 -9.49 -19.08 8.88
C LEU A 290 -9.51 -19.30 7.36
N LEU A 291 -8.42 -18.97 6.68
CA LEU A 291 -8.28 -19.18 5.23
C LEU A 291 -8.44 -20.66 4.85
N ARG A 292 -7.83 -21.58 5.62
CA ARG A 292 -7.99 -23.02 5.42
C ARG A 292 -9.45 -23.46 5.56
N LYS A 293 -10.08 -23.10 6.67
CA LYS A 293 -11.48 -23.44 6.96
C LYS A 293 -12.44 -22.89 5.92
N ARG A 294 -12.24 -21.65 5.47
CA ARG A 294 -13.19 -20.94 4.63
C ARG A 294 -12.98 -21.15 3.14
N PHE A 295 -11.74 -21.34 2.67
CA PHE A 295 -11.42 -21.34 1.24
C PHE A 295 -10.54 -22.53 0.81
N LEU A 296 -9.39 -22.75 1.45
CA LEU A 296 -8.43 -23.76 0.95
C LEU A 296 -8.88 -25.21 1.11
N ASN A 297 -9.86 -25.49 1.97
CA ASN A 297 -10.46 -26.82 2.06
C ASN A 297 -11.41 -27.14 0.89
N ARG A 298 -11.93 -26.10 0.20
CA ARG A 298 -12.84 -26.23 -0.95
C ARG A 298 -12.57 -25.15 -2.00
N PRO A 299 -11.34 -25.06 -2.54
CA PRO A 299 -11.01 -24.03 -3.50
C PRO A 299 -11.64 -24.38 -4.87
N PRO A 300 -11.81 -23.38 -5.76
CA PRO A 300 -12.10 -23.63 -7.17
C PRO A 300 -11.11 -24.65 -7.75
N GLN A 301 -11.64 -25.70 -8.39
CA GLN A 301 -10.85 -26.78 -8.97
C GLN A 301 -10.07 -26.29 -10.21
N GLY A 302 -8.96 -26.97 -10.52
CA GLY A 302 -8.12 -26.66 -11.69
C GLY A 302 -7.08 -25.55 -11.46
N TRP A 303 -6.96 -25.04 -10.24
CA TRP A 303 -6.04 -23.94 -9.91
C TRP A 303 -5.11 -24.29 -8.76
N LYS A 304 -3.88 -23.78 -8.84
CA LYS A 304 -2.88 -23.84 -7.77
C LYS A 304 -2.96 -22.58 -6.93
N PHE A 305 -2.73 -22.70 -5.63
CA PHE A 305 -2.75 -21.58 -4.69
C PHE A 305 -1.46 -21.55 -3.88
N VAL A 306 -0.93 -20.35 -3.69
CA VAL A 306 0.19 -20.07 -2.78
C VAL A 306 -0.27 -19.02 -1.80
N VAL A 307 -0.04 -19.27 -0.52
CA VAL A 307 -0.36 -18.32 0.53
C VAL A 307 0.91 -17.59 0.94
N THR A 308 0.82 -16.28 1.06
CA THR A 308 1.86 -15.46 1.65
C THR A 308 1.31 -14.52 2.71
N ASP A 309 2.13 -14.15 3.69
CA ASP A 309 1.81 -13.04 4.58
C ASP A 309 2.09 -11.68 3.93
N GLN A 310 1.86 -10.58 4.67
CA GLN A 310 2.14 -9.23 4.18
C GLN A 310 3.62 -8.98 3.86
N SER A 311 4.53 -9.72 4.50
CA SER A 311 5.97 -9.63 4.27
C SER A 311 6.42 -10.45 3.05
N GLY A 312 5.52 -11.19 2.40
CA GLY A 312 5.83 -12.05 1.26
C GLY A 312 6.45 -13.40 1.65
N ILE A 313 6.36 -13.80 2.92
CA ILE A 313 6.74 -15.16 3.35
C ILE A 313 5.68 -16.13 2.88
N ARG A 314 6.10 -17.22 2.25
CA ARG A 314 5.22 -18.33 1.89
C ARG A 314 4.87 -19.16 3.12
N LEU A 315 3.57 -19.44 3.32
CA LEU A 315 3.00 -20.12 4.48
C LEU A 315 2.50 -21.54 4.18
#